data_AF-A0A815RJM2-F1
#
_entry.id   AF-A0A815RJM2-F1
#
_cell.length_a   1.000
_cell.length_b   1.000
_cell.length_c   1.000
_cell.angle_alpha   90.00
_cell.angle_beta   90.00
_cell.angle_gamma   90.00
#
_symmetry.space_group_name_H-M   'P 1'
#
loop_
_entity.id
_entity.type
_entity.pdbx_description
1 polymer ?
#
loop_
_entity_poly.entity_id
_entity_poly.type
_entity_poly.pdbx_seq_one_letter_code
_entity_poly.pdbx_strand_id
1 'polypeptide(L)' 'MDHVTPVVATQTTDEVDLYIDLQLKDNEIYTNPLIFWQQHQSMFPYLSKLARKIFAIPCSSAAVERAFSAAGQ' A
#
# COMPACT_ATOMS: atom_id res chain seq x y z
N MET A 1 -7.05 1.16 48.77
CA MET A 1 -7.66 2.30 48.05
C MET A 1 -6.52 2.95 47.30
N ASP A 2 -6.29 2.45 46.11
CA ASP A 2 -5.17 2.84 45.26
C ASP A 2 -5.76 2.82 43.86
N HIS A 3 -6.23 4.01 43.47
CA HIS A 3 -6.80 4.28 42.17
C HIS A 3 -5.68 4.16 41.13
N VAL A 4 -5.59 3.00 40.48
CA VAL A 4 -4.80 2.86 39.26
C VAL A 4 -5.65 3.42 38.12
N THR A 5 -5.28 4.61 37.70
CA THR A 5 -5.87 5.40 36.62
C THR A 5 -5.96 4.62 35.31
N PRO A 6 -7.01 4.83 34.50
CA PRO A 6 -7.10 4.23 33.18
C PRO A 6 -6.03 4.87 32.29
N VAL A 7 -5.09 4.06 31.81
CA VAL A 7 -4.22 4.44 30.71
C VAL A 7 -5.10 4.59 29.46
N VAL A 8 -5.59 5.81 29.21
CA VAL A 8 -6.09 6.19 27.89
C VAL A 8 -4.85 6.28 27.00
N ALA A 9 -4.39 5.12 26.53
CA ALA A 9 -3.49 5.05 25.40
C ALA A 9 -4.32 5.48 24.19
N THR A 10 -4.06 6.67 23.68
CA THR A 10 -4.53 7.14 22.38
C THR A 10 -4.31 6.03 21.35
N GLN A 11 -5.39 5.45 20.82
CA GLN A 11 -5.34 4.50 19.71
C GLN A 11 -4.80 5.24 18.49
N THR A 12 -3.48 5.22 18.33
CA THR A 12 -2.85 5.55 17.06
C THR A 12 -3.17 4.38 16.14
N THR A 13 -4.30 4.42 15.44
CA THR A 13 -4.69 3.38 14.49
C THR A 13 -3.60 3.30 13.41
N ASP A 14 -2.94 2.15 13.31
CA ASP A 14 -1.88 1.94 12.32
C ASP A 14 -2.49 1.98 10.90
N GLU A 15 -1.70 2.40 9.90
CA GLU A 15 -2.17 2.42 8.50
C GLU A 15 -2.61 1.03 8.04
N VAL A 16 -1.98 -0.02 8.56
CA VAL A 16 -2.33 -1.41 8.25
C VAL A 16 -3.70 -1.76 8.80
N ASP A 17 -3.97 -1.45 10.07
CA ASP A 17 -5.29 -1.71 10.68
C ASP A 17 -6.39 -0.94 9.96
N LEU A 18 -6.11 0.32 9.60
CA LEU A 18 -7.04 1.16 8.84
C LEU A 18 -7.30 0.60 7.43
N TYR A 19 -6.29 0.03 6.77
CA TYR A 19 -6.46 -0.59 5.45
C TYR A 19 -7.25 -1.90 5.52
N ILE A 20 -7.06 -2.70 6.58
CA ILE A 20 -7.80 -3.96 6.78
C ILE A 20 -9.27 -3.70 7.08
N ASP A 21 -9.60 -2.64 7.82
CA ASP A 21 -10.98 -2.24 8.11
C ASP A 21 -11.66 -1.50 6.94
N LEU A 22 -10.87 -1.00 5.98
CA LEU A 22 -11.36 -0.17 4.88
C LEU A 22 -12.48 -0.84 4.08
N GLN A 23 -13.68 -0.28 4.18
CA GLN A 23 -14.83 -0.69 3.37
C GLN A 23 -14.80 0.00 2.01
N LEU A 24 -14.53 -0.77 0.96
CA LEU A 24 -14.61 -0.29 -0.42
C LEU A 24 -16.06 -0.26 -0.89
N LYS A 25 -16.37 0.68 -1.79
CA LYS A 25 -17.69 0.76 -2.43
C LYS A 25 -17.86 -0.41 -3.41
N ASP A 26 -18.89 -1.24 -3.20
CA ASP A 26 -19.24 -2.37 -4.09
C ASP A 26 -19.44 -1.99 -5.56
N ASN A 27 -19.83 -0.74 -5.84
CA ASN A 27 -20.08 -0.27 -7.21
C ASN A 27 -18.83 0.30 -7.91
N GLU A 28 -17.67 0.27 -7.27
CA GLU A 28 -16.42 0.83 -7.81
C GLU A 28 -15.48 -0.29 -8.26
N ILE A 29 -15.04 -0.25 -9.53
CA ILE A 29 -14.15 -1.26 -10.10
C ILE A 29 -12.70 -0.78 -9.98
N TYR A 30 -11.92 -1.41 -9.12
CA TYR A 30 -10.51 -1.12 -8.93
C TYR A 30 -9.64 -2.03 -9.83
N THR A 31 -9.47 -1.64 -11.10
CA THR A 31 -8.68 -2.43 -12.07
C THR A 31 -7.18 -2.17 -12.01
N ASN A 32 -6.76 -1.00 -11.53
CA ASN A 32 -5.36 -0.60 -11.46
C ASN A 32 -4.94 -0.31 -10.01
N PRO A 33 -4.13 -1.19 -9.39
CA PRO A 33 -3.71 -1.01 -8.00
C PRO A 33 -2.87 0.26 -7.81
N LEU A 34 -2.08 0.69 -8.80
CA LEU A 34 -1.27 1.91 -8.67
C LEU A 34 -2.14 3.17 -8.59
N ILE A 35 -3.27 3.19 -9.31
CA ILE A 35 -4.23 4.30 -9.25
C ILE A 35 -4.95 4.30 -7.90
N PHE A 36 -5.37 3.12 -7.42
CA PHE A 36 -5.97 2.99 -6.09
C PHE A 36 -5.05 3.56 -5.00
N TRP A 37 -3.76 3.15 -4.98
CA TRP A 37 -2.80 3.65 -3.99
C TRP A 37 -2.44 5.13 -4.17
N GLN A 38 -2.52 5.66 -5.39
CA GLN A 38 -2.36 7.09 -5.63
C GLN A 38 -3.52 7.90 -5.05
N GLN A 39 -4.76 7.43 -5.22
CA GLN A 39 -5.95 8.11 -4.70
C GLN A 39 -5.99 8.10 -3.17
N HIS A 40 -5.52 7.03 -2.53
CA HIS A 40 -5.52 6.88 -1.09
C HIS A 40 -4.20 7.28 -0.40
N GLN A 41 -3.26 7.91 -1.12
CA GLN A 41 -1.93 8.24 -0.57
C GLN A 41 -1.97 9.21 0.62
N SER A 42 -3.01 10.04 0.73
CA SER A 42 -3.19 10.96 1.87
C SER A 42 -3.67 10.22 3.12
N MET A 43 -4.43 9.13 2.94
CA MET A 43 -4.94 8.28 4.02
C MET A 43 -3.91 7.23 4.46
N PHE A 44 -3.08 6.77 3.51
CA PHE A 44 -2.01 5.80 3.74
C PHE A 44 -0.64 6.29 3.23
N PRO A 45 -0.05 7.33 3.85
CA PRO A 45 1.19 7.94 3.36
C PRO A 45 2.42 7.02 3.34
N TYR A 46 2.47 5.97 4.16
CA TYR A 46 3.56 4.98 4.14
C TYR A 46 3.21 3.76 3.29
N LEU A 47 2.00 3.20 3.45
CA LEU A 47 1.56 2.01 2.75
C LEU A 47 1.44 2.23 1.24
N SER A 48 0.97 3.41 0.81
CA SER A 48 0.93 3.77 -0.62
C SER A 48 2.32 3.79 -1.27
N LYS A 49 3.34 4.27 -0.55
CA LYS A 49 4.73 4.27 -1.05
C LYS A 49 5.28 2.84 -1.13
N LEU A 50 4.99 2.01 -0.15
CA LEU A 50 5.40 0.61 -0.14
C LEU A 50 4.73 -0.17 -1.26
N ALA A 51 3.41 -0.04 -1.40
CA ALA A 51 2.62 -0.70 -2.43
C ALA A 51 3.13 -0.35 -3.84
N ARG A 52 3.39 0.95 -4.12
CA ARG A 52 3.97 1.36 -5.42
C ARG A 52 5.31 0.70 -5.70
N LYS A 53 6.19 0.55 -4.70
CA LYS A 53 7.47 -0.14 -4.87
C LYS A 53 7.28 -1.62 -5.20
N ILE A 54 6.35 -2.29 -4.51
CA ILE A 54 6.04 -3.71 -4.76
C ILE A 54 5.46 -3.90 -6.16
N PHE A 55 4.50 -3.08 -6.56
CA PHE A 55 3.88 -3.17 -7.89
C PHE A 55 4.79 -2.71 -9.04
N ALA A 56 5.86 -1.96 -8.76
CA ALA A 56 6.87 -1.59 -9.74
C ALA A 56 7.85 -2.73 -10.04
N ILE A 57 7.86 -3.80 -9.24
CA ILE A 57 8.71 -4.97 -9.48
C ILE A 57 8.15 -5.70 -10.71
N PRO A 58 8.93 -5.84 -11.79
CA PRO A 58 8.48 -6.61 -12.94
C PRO A 58 8.28 -8.07 -12.52
N CYS A 59 7.11 -8.62 -12.81
CA CYS A 59 6.75 -10.01 -12.48
C CYS A 59 7.61 -11.05 -13.25
N SER A 60 8.40 -10.61 -14.23
CA SER A 60 9.24 -11.48 -15.05
C SER A 60 10.60 -10.84 -15.32
N SER A 61 11.66 -11.65 -15.23
CA SER A 61 13.01 -11.32 -15.73
C SER A 61 13.04 -11.07 -17.24
N ALA A 62 12.00 -11.45 -17.99
CA ALA A 62 11.93 -11.22 -19.43
C ALA A 62 12.00 -9.73 -19.82
N ALA A 63 11.65 -8.82 -18.91
CA ALA A 63 11.81 -7.38 -19.14
C ALA A 63 13.30 -6.97 -19.19
N VAL A 64 14.12 -7.51 -18.29
CA VAL A 64 15.57 -7.28 -18.29
C VAL A 64 16.25 -8.02 -19.42
N GLU A 65 15.84 -9.25 -19.74
CA GLU A 65 16.38 -10.01 -20.89
C GLU A 65 16.17 -9.29 -22.23
N ARG A 66 15.01 -8.64 -22.42
CA ARG A 66 14.76 -7.80 -23.62
C ARG A 66 15.69 -6.60 -23.69
N ALA A 67 15.93 -5.93 -22.56
CA ALA A 67 16.84 -4.80 -22.49
C ALA A 67 18.30 -5.20 -22.77
N PHE A 68 18.75 -6.35 -22.24
CA PHE A 68 20.08 -6.88 -22.51
C PHE A 68 20.26 -7.37 -23.95
N SER A 69 19.23 -7.99 -24.54
CA SER A 69 19.28 -8.45 -25.93
C SER A 69 19.38 -7.28 -26.92
N ALA A 70 18.71 -6.15 -26.63
CA ALA A 70 18.75 -4.95 -27.47
C ALA A 70 20.08 -4.17 -27.34
N ALA A 71 20.75 -4.23 -26.18
CA ALA A 71 22.03 -3.56 -25.96
C ALA A 71 23.25 -4.35 -26.47
N GLY A 72 23.08 -5.62 -26.82
CA GLY A 72 24.12 -6.51 -27.35
C GLY A 72 24.17 -6.63 -28.87
N GLN A 73 23.36 -5.84 -29.62
CA GLN A 73 23.39 -5.73 -31.08
C GLN A 73 24.32 -4.63 -31.56
#